data_AF-A0A8J5CQV3-F1
#
_entry.id   AF-A0A8J5CQV3-F1
#
_cell.length_a   1.000
_cell.length_b   1.000
_cell.length_c   1.000
_cell.angle_alpha   90.00
_cell.angle_beta   90.00
_cell.angle_gamma   90.00
#
_symmetry.space_group_name_H-M   'P 1'
#
loop_
_entity.id
_entity.type
_entity.pdbx_description
1 polymer ?
#
loop_
_entity_poly.entity_id
_entity_poly.type
_entity_poly.pdbx_seq_one_letter_code
_entity_poly.pdbx_strand_id
1 'polypeptide(L)'
;MHITPPFLDARILDGVAVVYLLPHTNVTTFNANGVCIPHILKLLESCRRVDVVWDSYIASSIKESTRKKRGKGVRRKVGGPTKVPSNWPDFLRDSTNKEELFQFLSDKVGSNDWPDGKEVFITSGTDVISRGSDHSMPRCDHEEADTRIVVHLKDALDKGCTTCLVRTVDTDVVVILIGKYHSLTSQHQMAAIWVAFGTGKNFMYLDINAICYALGKDRSTALPMFHSFTGCDTTSAFFGKGKKSVWEAWNAYVEVTEAFNNLMNHPYMTVTVNCKEFQLLERFTVIIYNKKSNLDSVNEARRELFSQKNRTMENIPPTQEALLQHTLRAVYQAGIWATSDHCEQKPPTSEGFGWTLESATKTWRPVCSNLPVASQACSRLIKWLQKRHVHVWRTMLMQEGAVEVHITLQLPMETGYIMKGNNAKLPAPILSIQGLFALVTGLFDIYSLSLAEPGSSHYGFYLFSYDFVYAGNLNVRNSLMLFGGITAAGGLSLIVTSVLLLQGLRKENEMCLDLSLQENEMRLEPWIWCMAVFTAWRSLVIIYASIVNDMVFTYHILMCLLWILFILGNIYAWLVVHSFYHELCEISKLEDVARVKMEVMSSFSASRPTTPGTKSDVTTKMIP
;
A
#
# COMPACT_ATOMS: atom_id res chain seq x y z
N MET A 1 -31.34 34.03 -0.12
CA MET A 1 -31.06 35.48 -0.14
C MET A 1 -29.71 35.68 -0.82
N HIS A 2 -29.67 36.26 -2.02
CA HIS A 2 -28.41 36.63 -2.65
C HIS A 2 -27.98 37.97 -2.04
N ILE A 3 -27.01 37.92 -1.12
CA ILE A 3 -26.39 39.12 -0.56
C ILE A 3 -25.38 39.60 -1.60
N THR A 4 -25.67 40.72 -2.24
CA THR A 4 -24.74 41.41 -3.13
C THR A 4 -24.07 42.54 -2.35
N PRO A 5 -22.74 42.72 -2.44
CA PRO A 5 -22.06 43.82 -1.77
C PRO A 5 -22.58 45.17 -2.30
N PRO A 6 -22.95 46.12 -1.42
CA PRO A 6 -23.66 47.35 -1.81
C PRO A 6 -22.75 48.39 -2.51
N PHE A 7 -21.44 48.35 -2.25
CA PHE A 7 -20.43 49.22 -2.87
C PHE A 7 -19.10 48.48 -2.90
N LEU A 8 -18.30 48.67 -3.96
CA LEU A 8 -17.02 47.98 -4.13
C LEU A 8 -15.91 48.99 -4.42
N ASP A 9 -14.84 48.97 -3.63
CA ASP A 9 -13.67 49.81 -3.85
C ASP A 9 -12.78 49.23 -4.95
N ALA A 10 -12.53 47.91 -4.88
CA ALA A 10 -11.67 47.20 -5.80
C ALA A 10 -12.28 45.89 -6.30
N ARG A 11 -12.00 45.55 -7.56
CA ARG A 11 -12.32 44.24 -8.16
C ARG A 11 -11.05 43.60 -8.69
N ILE A 12 -10.75 42.39 -8.24
CA ILE A 12 -9.56 41.64 -8.65
C ILE A 12 -10.04 40.43 -9.46
N LEU A 13 -9.62 40.36 -10.72
CA LEU A 13 -10.02 39.33 -11.64
C LEU A 13 -8.91 38.30 -11.76
N ASP A 14 -9.26 37.05 -11.49
CA ASP A 14 -8.56 35.90 -12.02
C ASP A 14 -8.63 35.97 -13.55
N GLY A 15 -7.46 36.05 -14.18
CA GLY A 15 -7.32 36.22 -15.61
C GLY A 15 -8.03 35.13 -16.40
N VAL A 16 -8.15 33.92 -15.87
CA VAL A 16 -8.92 32.83 -16.51
C VAL A 16 -10.36 33.27 -16.79
N ALA A 17 -10.98 34.02 -15.88
CA ALA A 17 -12.33 34.54 -16.07
C ALA A 17 -12.43 35.52 -17.26
N VAL A 18 -11.36 36.26 -17.56
CA VAL A 18 -11.27 37.17 -18.71
C VAL A 18 -11.02 36.40 -20.01
N VAL A 19 -10.16 35.38 -19.98
CA VAL A 19 -9.81 34.56 -21.16
C VAL A 19 -11.04 33.87 -21.75
N TYR A 20 -11.93 33.35 -20.90
CA TYR A 20 -13.14 32.65 -21.35
C TYR A 20 -14.24 33.58 -21.88
N LEU A 21 -14.12 34.91 -21.73
CA LEU A 21 -15.05 35.86 -22.36
C LEU A 21 -14.82 35.97 -23.88
N LEU A 22 -13.56 35.87 -24.34
CA LEU A 22 -13.19 36.04 -25.74
C LEU A 22 -13.97 35.14 -26.73
N PRO A 23 -14.02 33.81 -26.57
CA PRO A 23 -14.69 32.92 -27.54
C PRO A 23 -16.23 33.00 -27.53
N HIS A 24 -16.83 33.67 -26.54
CA HIS A 24 -18.30 33.80 -26.43
C HIS A 24 -18.82 35.11 -27.01
N THR A 25 -17.91 36.01 -27.39
CA THR A 25 -18.22 37.21 -28.15
C THR A 25 -18.11 36.91 -29.64
N ASN A 26 -18.92 37.54 -30.49
CA ASN A 26 -18.94 37.36 -31.96
C ASN A 26 -17.67 37.88 -32.66
N VAL A 27 -16.50 37.79 -32.01
CA VAL A 27 -15.24 38.38 -32.46
C VAL A 27 -14.45 37.35 -33.25
N THR A 28 -14.04 37.72 -34.46
CA THR A 28 -13.35 36.83 -35.41
C THR A 28 -11.83 36.80 -35.24
N THR A 29 -11.23 37.81 -34.59
CA THR A 29 -9.78 37.94 -34.33
C THR A 29 -9.49 38.27 -32.87
N PHE A 30 -8.23 38.20 -32.45
CA PHE A 30 -7.83 38.64 -31.10
C PHE A 30 -7.98 40.18 -30.96
N ASN A 31 -9.19 40.65 -30.67
CA ASN A 31 -9.49 42.08 -30.52
C ASN A 31 -9.74 42.44 -29.05
N ALA A 32 -8.68 42.87 -28.35
CA ALA A 32 -8.76 43.33 -26.97
C ALA A 32 -9.72 44.52 -26.79
N ASN A 33 -9.80 45.42 -27.80
CA ASN A 33 -10.65 46.61 -27.78
C ASN A 33 -12.14 46.26 -27.88
N GLY A 34 -12.49 45.09 -28.40
CA GLY A 34 -13.89 44.65 -28.54
C GLY A 34 -14.46 43.93 -27.32
N VAL A 35 -13.62 43.43 -26.41
CA VAL A 35 -14.07 42.53 -25.33
C VAL A 35 -13.47 42.88 -23.97
N CYS A 36 -12.14 42.90 -23.85
CA CYS A 36 -11.46 43.07 -22.57
C CYS A 36 -11.62 44.50 -22.05
N ILE A 37 -11.35 45.51 -22.87
CA ILE A 37 -11.46 46.92 -22.48
C ILE A 37 -12.89 47.32 -22.10
N PRO A 38 -13.94 47.03 -22.92
CA PRO A 38 -15.32 47.31 -22.54
C PRO A 38 -15.75 46.60 -21.25
N HIS A 39 -15.25 45.39 -21.02
CA HIS A 39 -15.53 44.66 -19.79
C HIS A 39 -14.93 45.37 -18.57
N ILE A 40 -13.66 45.79 -18.63
CA ILE A 40 -13.00 46.53 -17.54
C ILE A 40 -13.70 47.88 -17.31
N LEU A 41 -14.04 48.62 -18.37
CA LEU A 41 -14.79 49.88 -18.26
C LEU A 41 -16.12 49.69 -17.51
N LYS A 42 -16.89 48.66 -17.87
CA LYS A 42 -18.14 48.32 -17.19
C LYS A 42 -17.94 48.00 -15.70
N LEU A 43 -16.83 47.34 -15.36
CA LEU A 43 -16.52 47.06 -13.95
C LEU A 43 -16.17 48.35 -13.19
N LEU A 44 -15.41 49.25 -13.81
CA LEU A 44 -15.03 50.55 -13.27
C LEU A 44 -16.20 51.51 -13.04
N GLU A 45 -17.36 51.32 -13.70
CA GLU A 45 -18.59 52.07 -13.36
C GLU A 45 -18.97 51.87 -11.88
N SER A 46 -18.69 50.67 -11.34
CA SER A 46 -19.12 50.26 -9.99
C SER A 46 -18.00 50.20 -8.95
N CYS A 47 -16.76 50.51 -9.32
CA CYS A 47 -15.61 50.49 -8.41
C CYS A 47 -14.52 51.48 -8.79
N ARG A 48 -13.59 51.77 -7.86
CA ARG A 48 -12.46 52.67 -8.10
C ARG A 48 -11.31 51.96 -8.82
N ARG A 49 -11.04 50.71 -8.47
CA ARG A 49 -9.86 49.96 -8.90
C ARG A 49 -10.22 48.60 -9.51
N VAL A 50 -9.61 48.25 -10.64
CA VAL A 50 -9.71 46.91 -11.25
C VAL A 50 -8.32 46.32 -11.48
N ASP A 51 -8.12 45.09 -11.02
CA ASP A 51 -6.89 44.35 -11.17
C ASP A 51 -7.14 43.11 -12.04
N VAL A 52 -6.26 42.84 -13.02
CA VAL A 52 -6.32 41.64 -13.87
C VAL A 52 -5.03 40.84 -13.69
N VAL A 53 -5.17 39.63 -13.14
CA VAL A 53 -4.05 38.81 -12.69
C VAL A 53 -3.91 37.57 -13.56
N TRP A 54 -2.76 37.40 -14.20
CA TRP A 54 -2.43 36.27 -15.06
C TRP A 54 -1.47 35.30 -14.37
N ASP A 55 -1.53 34.03 -14.81
CA ASP A 55 -0.47 33.06 -14.54
C ASP A 55 0.83 33.45 -15.25
N SER A 56 1.95 33.08 -14.62
CA SER A 56 3.26 33.02 -15.25
C SER A 56 3.62 31.56 -15.57
N TYR A 57 4.25 31.33 -16.71
CA TYR A 57 4.61 29.97 -17.13
C TYR A 57 6.12 29.78 -16.96
N ILE A 58 6.51 29.04 -15.92
CA ILE A 58 7.92 28.80 -15.59
C ILE A 58 8.34 27.43 -16.12
N ALA A 59 9.47 27.38 -16.81
CA ALA A 59 10.02 26.13 -17.32
C ALA A 59 10.54 25.24 -16.18
N SER A 60 10.37 23.92 -16.31
CA SER A 60 10.82 22.92 -15.34
C SER A 60 10.18 23.06 -13.95
N SER A 61 8.96 23.59 -13.86
CA SER A 61 8.17 23.63 -12.61
C SER A 61 7.34 22.35 -12.41
N ILE A 62 6.83 22.13 -11.19
CA ILE A 62 5.87 21.05 -10.89
C ILE A 62 4.59 21.25 -11.72
N LYS A 63 4.13 22.50 -11.85
CA LYS A 63 2.92 22.84 -12.60
C LYS A 63 3.12 22.62 -14.10
N GLU A 64 4.27 22.96 -14.67
CA GLU A 64 4.60 22.61 -16.06
C GLU A 64 4.57 21.09 -16.28
N SER A 65 5.16 20.33 -15.36
CA SER A 65 5.16 18.85 -15.41
C SER A 65 3.73 18.28 -15.36
N THR A 66 2.85 18.89 -14.57
CA THR A 66 1.43 18.52 -14.47
C THR A 66 0.65 18.88 -15.74
N ARG A 67 0.92 20.05 -16.33
CA ARG A 67 0.33 20.50 -17.60
C ARG A 67 0.74 19.59 -18.76
N LYS A 68 2.01 19.18 -18.86
CA LYS A 68 2.50 18.23 -19.88
C LYS A 68 1.74 16.89 -19.86
N LYS A 69 1.26 16.43 -18.70
CA LYS A 69 0.44 15.22 -18.58
C LYS A 69 -0.99 15.39 -19.15
N ARG A 70 -1.50 16.63 -19.23
CA ARG A 70 -2.86 16.94 -19.74
C ARG A 70 -2.94 16.89 -21.28
N GLY A 71 -1.84 16.64 -21.97
CA GLY A 71 -1.76 16.48 -23.43
C GLY A 71 -1.07 17.64 -24.13
N LYS A 72 -0.85 17.52 -25.45
CA LYS A 72 -0.26 18.58 -26.28
C LYS A 72 -1.36 19.44 -26.89
N GLY A 73 -1.21 20.77 -26.77
CA GLY A 73 -2.06 21.74 -27.45
C GLY A 73 -1.65 22.00 -28.90
N VAL A 74 -2.42 22.84 -29.58
CA VAL A 74 -2.12 23.30 -30.94
C VAL A 74 -1.51 24.70 -30.88
N ARG A 75 -0.24 24.82 -31.30
CA ARG A 75 0.46 26.11 -31.35
C ARG A 75 -0.18 27.04 -32.39
N ARG A 76 -0.52 28.26 -31.97
CA ARG A 76 -1.11 29.33 -32.81
C ARG A 76 -0.56 30.68 -32.33
N LYS A 77 0.14 31.41 -33.21
CA LYS A 77 0.71 32.72 -32.86
C LYS A 77 -0.39 33.74 -32.54
N VAL A 78 -0.31 34.41 -31.40
CA VAL A 78 -1.29 35.45 -31.03
C VAL A 78 -0.88 36.78 -31.65
N GLY A 79 -1.86 37.49 -32.21
CA GLY A 79 -1.68 38.82 -32.79
C GLY A 79 -3.02 39.42 -33.19
N GLY A 80 -3.11 40.75 -33.24
CA GLY A 80 -4.35 41.47 -33.54
C GLY A 80 -5.11 41.01 -34.80
N PRO A 81 -4.44 40.79 -35.96
CA PRO A 81 -5.12 40.30 -37.16
C PRO A 81 -5.33 38.78 -37.17
N THR A 82 -4.79 38.03 -36.20
CA THR A 82 -4.93 36.58 -36.17
C THR A 82 -6.33 36.17 -35.74
N LYS A 83 -6.91 35.22 -36.48
CA LYS A 83 -8.24 34.66 -36.15
C LYS A 83 -8.21 33.90 -34.82
N VAL A 84 -9.27 34.07 -34.04
CA VAL A 84 -9.49 33.27 -32.82
C VAL A 84 -9.64 31.80 -33.25
N PRO A 85 -8.91 30.85 -32.63
CA PRO A 85 -9.04 29.44 -32.96
C PRO A 85 -10.45 28.91 -32.67
N SER A 86 -11.00 28.11 -33.59
CA SER A 86 -12.30 27.46 -33.40
C SER A 86 -12.30 26.45 -32.24
N ASN A 87 -11.17 25.77 -32.02
CA ASN A 87 -10.98 24.86 -30.90
C ASN A 87 -10.18 25.56 -29.78
N TRP A 88 -10.90 26.36 -29.00
CA TRP A 88 -10.35 27.15 -27.88
C TRP A 88 -9.70 26.28 -26.78
N PRO A 89 -10.27 25.13 -26.35
CA PRO A 89 -9.64 24.27 -25.38
C PRO A 89 -8.24 23.76 -25.79
N ASP A 90 -8.06 23.36 -27.06
CA ASP A 90 -6.75 22.88 -27.53
C ASP A 90 -5.73 24.01 -27.71
N PHE A 91 -6.19 25.22 -28.01
CA PHE A 91 -5.34 26.41 -28.01
C PHE A 91 -4.80 26.70 -26.60
N LEU A 92 -5.67 26.65 -25.58
CA LEU A 92 -5.31 26.86 -24.17
C LEU A 92 -4.56 25.67 -23.54
N ARG A 93 -4.25 24.59 -24.26
CA ARG A 93 -3.36 23.53 -23.74
C ARG A 93 -1.87 23.84 -23.94
N ASP A 94 -1.56 24.75 -24.86
CA ASP A 94 -0.18 25.17 -25.13
C ASP A 94 0.17 26.40 -24.27
N SER A 95 1.26 26.31 -23.50
CA SER A 95 1.67 27.40 -22.59
C SER A 95 2.16 28.64 -23.35
N THR A 96 2.89 28.47 -24.46
CA THR A 96 3.37 29.58 -25.28
C THR A 96 2.21 30.40 -25.85
N ASN A 97 1.12 29.75 -26.26
CA ASN A 97 -0.10 30.45 -26.69
C ASN A 97 -0.68 31.34 -25.59
N LYS A 98 -0.68 30.88 -24.34
CA LYS A 98 -1.20 31.64 -23.21
C LYS A 98 -0.30 32.81 -22.85
N GLU A 99 1.01 32.58 -22.79
CA GLU A 99 2.00 33.64 -22.58
C GLU A 99 1.83 34.77 -23.60
N GLU A 100 1.74 34.44 -24.89
CA GLU A 100 1.51 35.43 -25.95
C GLU A 100 0.15 36.14 -25.83
N LEU A 101 -0.90 35.41 -25.45
CA LEU A 101 -2.22 35.99 -25.24
C LEU A 101 -2.23 36.98 -24.08
N PHE A 102 -1.62 36.60 -22.95
CA PHE A 102 -1.58 37.44 -21.75
C PHE A 102 -0.76 38.69 -22.02
N GLN A 103 0.41 38.56 -22.64
CA GLN A 103 1.22 39.71 -23.04
C GLN A 103 0.44 40.65 -23.97
N PHE A 104 -0.22 40.11 -25.00
CA PHE A 104 -1.02 40.91 -25.92
C PHE A 104 -2.15 41.68 -25.23
N LEU A 105 -2.87 41.04 -24.30
CA LEU A 105 -3.95 41.69 -23.54
C LEU A 105 -3.39 42.76 -22.58
N SER A 106 -2.29 42.46 -21.89
CA SER A 106 -1.64 43.39 -20.98
C SER A 106 -1.11 44.63 -21.69
N ASP A 107 -0.47 44.48 -22.85
CA ASP A 107 0.00 45.60 -23.66
C ASP A 107 -1.17 46.49 -24.11
N LYS A 108 -2.29 45.88 -24.52
CA LYS A 108 -3.49 46.63 -24.95
C LYS A 108 -4.16 47.38 -23.82
N VAL A 109 -4.36 46.75 -22.68
CA VAL A 109 -4.91 47.39 -21.47
C VAL A 109 -3.97 48.49 -20.97
N GLY A 110 -2.65 48.23 -21.01
CA GLY A 110 -1.62 49.19 -20.63
C GLY A 110 -1.45 50.36 -21.59
N SER A 111 -1.92 50.25 -22.83
CA SER A 111 -1.86 51.35 -23.81
C SER A 111 -3.18 52.13 -23.92
N ASN A 112 -4.22 51.70 -23.20
CA ASN A 112 -5.53 52.32 -23.23
C ASN A 112 -5.63 53.46 -22.21
N ASP A 113 -6.33 54.53 -22.57
CA ASP A 113 -6.69 55.61 -21.66
C ASP A 113 -7.92 55.20 -20.84
N TRP A 114 -7.84 55.40 -19.52
CA TRP A 114 -8.89 55.02 -18.57
C TRP A 114 -9.56 56.27 -18.00
N PRO A 115 -10.82 56.18 -17.55
CA PRO A 115 -11.53 57.34 -16.99
C PRO A 115 -10.79 57.96 -15.78
N ASP A 116 -10.89 59.28 -15.63
CA ASP A 116 -10.26 60.00 -14.53
C ASP A 116 -10.71 59.47 -13.16
N GLY A 117 -9.75 59.33 -12.22
CA GLY A 117 -9.99 58.80 -10.88
C GLY A 117 -10.25 57.30 -10.81
N LYS A 118 -10.05 56.57 -11.91
CA LYS A 118 -10.12 55.09 -11.96
C LYS A 118 -8.73 54.49 -12.10
N GLU A 119 -8.50 53.39 -11.40
CA GLU A 119 -7.21 52.70 -11.40
C GLU A 119 -7.33 51.33 -12.07
N VAL A 120 -6.37 51.00 -12.93
CA VAL A 120 -6.27 49.68 -13.58
C VAL A 120 -4.88 49.12 -13.38
N PHE A 121 -4.82 47.92 -12.80
CA PHE A 121 -3.59 47.16 -12.64
C PHE A 121 -3.68 45.88 -13.48
N ILE A 122 -2.69 45.61 -14.30
CA ILE A 122 -2.65 44.37 -15.08
C ILE A 122 -1.26 43.77 -15.06
N THR A 123 -1.22 42.47 -14.77
CA THR A 123 0.04 41.73 -14.74
C THR A 123 0.64 41.56 -16.15
N SER A 124 1.97 41.57 -16.28
CA SER A 124 2.69 41.28 -17.53
C SER A 124 3.99 40.57 -17.18
N GLY A 125 4.01 39.25 -17.33
CA GLY A 125 5.08 38.42 -16.76
C GLY A 125 5.20 38.67 -15.25
N THR A 126 6.40 38.99 -14.78
CA THR A 126 6.67 39.31 -13.37
C THR A 126 6.35 40.77 -13.00
N ASP A 127 6.10 41.63 -13.99
CA ASP A 127 5.79 43.05 -13.78
C ASP A 127 4.28 43.30 -13.68
N VAL A 128 3.91 44.48 -13.19
CA VAL A 128 2.51 44.95 -13.13
C VAL A 128 2.42 46.33 -13.77
N ILE A 129 1.65 46.42 -14.84
CA ILE A 129 1.35 47.69 -15.52
C ILE A 129 0.26 48.40 -14.72
N SER A 130 0.53 49.63 -14.30
CA SER A 130 -0.37 50.47 -13.51
C SER A 130 -0.85 51.66 -14.34
N ARG A 131 -2.16 51.94 -14.32
CA ARG A 131 -2.79 53.06 -15.04
C ARG A 131 -3.81 53.78 -14.16
N GLY A 132 -3.86 55.11 -14.31
CA GLY A 132 -4.75 55.98 -13.53
C GLY A 132 -4.34 56.15 -12.07
N SER A 133 -3.14 55.70 -11.69
CA SER A 133 -2.56 55.84 -10.35
C SER A 133 -1.08 56.19 -10.47
N ASP A 134 -0.57 57.03 -9.56
CA ASP A 134 0.87 57.33 -9.42
C ASP A 134 1.63 56.21 -8.69
N HIS A 135 0.90 55.26 -8.12
CA HIS A 135 1.46 54.10 -7.43
C HIS A 135 1.81 52.98 -8.41
N SER A 136 2.98 52.37 -8.19
CA SER A 136 3.42 51.18 -8.92
C SER A 136 3.57 50.02 -7.97
N MET A 137 2.97 48.88 -8.33
CA MET A 137 3.13 47.65 -7.57
C MET A 137 4.52 47.04 -7.77
N PRO A 138 5.10 46.42 -6.73
CA PRO A 138 6.37 45.70 -6.85
C PRO A 138 6.26 44.50 -7.81
N ARG A 139 7.42 44.04 -8.32
CA ARG A 139 7.51 42.84 -9.14
C ARG A 139 7.05 41.62 -8.35
N CYS A 140 6.39 40.68 -9.02
CA CYS A 140 5.82 39.48 -8.42
C CYS A 140 6.32 38.23 -9.15
N ASP A 141 6.97 37.30 -8.44
CA ASP A 141 7.60 36.10 -9.04
C ASP A 141 6.69 34.86 -9.04
N HIS A 142 5.44 35.02 -8.60
CA HIS A 142 4.47 33.94 -8.47
C HIS A 142 4.18 33.30 -9.84
N GLU A 143 4.18 31.96 -9.86
CA GLU A 143 3.81 31.19 -11.05
C GLU A 143 2.30 31.25 -11.32
N GLU A 144 1.46 31.26 -10.29
CA GLU A 144 0.00 31.15 -10.44
C GLU A 144 -0.73 32.43 -10.06
N ALA A 145 -1.81 32.71 -10.79
CA ALA A 145 -2.71 33.80 -10.47
C ALA A 145 -3.31 33.63 -9.06
N ASP A 146 -3.51 32.39 -8.61
CA ASP A 146 -4.17 32.08 -7.35
C ASP A 146 -3.53 32.74 -6.12
N THR A 147 -2.19 32.68 -6.04
CA THR A 147 -1.43 33.34 -4.96
C THR A 147 -1.18 34.80 -5.28
N ARG A 148 -0.99 35.16 -6.56
CA ARG A 148 -0.72 36.53 -6.98
C ARG A 148 -1.91 37.46 -6.69
N ILE A 149 -3.14 36.95 -6.77
CA ILE A 149 -4.36 37.66 -6.39
C ILE A 149 -4.27 38.17 -4.94
N VAL A 150 -3.63 37.44 -4.02
CA VAL A 150 -3.46 37.87 -2.63
C VAL A 150 -2.55 39.09 -2.52
N VAL A 151 -1.50 39.17 -3.35
CA VAL A 151 -0.61 40.34 -3.43
C VAL A 151 -1.39 41.57 -3.92
N HIS A 152 -2.20 41.41 -4.98
CA HIS A 152 -3.07 42.47 -5.49
C HIS A 152 -4.12 42.91 -4.46
N LEU A 153 -4.70 41.96 -3.73
CA LEU A 153 -5.65 42.26 -2.66
C LEU A 153 -5.00 43.04 -1.53
N LYS A 154 -3.84 42.62 -1.07
CA LYS A 154 -3.08 43.32 -0.04
C LYS A 154 -2.74 44.75 -0.47
N ASP A 155 -2.22 44.93 -1.68
CA ASP A 155 -1.90 46.26 -2.21
C ASP A 155 -3.14 47.17 -2.29
N ALA A 156 -4.30 46.63 -2.71
CA ALA A 156 -5.54 47.39 -2.71
C ALA A 156 -5.95 47.85 -1.29
N LEU A 157 -5.80 46.97 -0.29
CA LEU A 157 -6.08 47.29 1.11
C LEU A 157 -5.08 48.32 1.67
N ASP A 158 -3.79 48.19 1.34
CA ASP A 158 -2.74 49.15 1.70
C ASP A 158 -3.02 50.56 1.12
N LYS A 159 -3.71 50.63 -0.02
CA LYS A 159 -4.19 51.88 -0.65
C LYS A 159 -5.56 52.33 -0.18
N GLY A 160 -6.01 51.81 0.95
CA GLY A 160 -7.23 52.23 1.64
C GLY A 160 -8.52 51.73 1.00
N CYS A 161 -8.48 50.72 0.13
CA CYS A 161 -9.70 50.00 -0.24
C CYS A 161 -10.21 49.23 0.98
N THR A 162 -11.51 49.28 1.23
CA THR A 162 -12.15 48.59 2.34
C THR A 162 -12.98 47.42 1.86
N THR A 163 -13.68 47.55 0.72
CA THR A 163 -14.52 46.48 0.17
C THR A 163 -13.95 45.98 -1.14
N CYS A 164 -13.40 44.77 -1.12
CA CYS A 164 -12.73 44.15 -2.26
C CYS A 164 -13.47 42.90 -2.73
N LEU A 165 -13.65 42.76 -4.04
CA LEU A 165 -14.26 41.57 -4.66
C LEU A 165 -13.27 40.84 -5.56
N VAL A 166 -12.99 39.58 -5.23
CA VAL A 166 -12.20 38.68 -6.08
C VAL A 166 -13.14 37.89 -6.99
N ARG A 167 -12.88 37.86 -8.30
CA ARG A 167 -13.61 37.03 -9.26
C ARG A 167 -12.74 35.84 -9.64
N THR A 168 -13.19 34.63 -9.32
CA THR A 168 -12.49 33.38 -9.66
C THR A 168 -13.46 32.22 -9.85
N VAL A 169 -13.02 31.19 -10.58
CA VAL A 169 -13.72 29.90 -10.69
C VAL A 169 -12.97 28.78 -9.98
N ASP A 170 -11.77 29.07 -9.46
CA ASP A 170 -10.91 28.10 -8.80
C ASP A 170 -11.17 28.09 -7.28
N THR A 171 -11.25 26.89 -6.73
CA THR A 171 -11.43 26.68 -5.29
C THR A 171 -10.15 27.02 -4.51
N ASP A 172 -8.98 26.86 -5.14
CA ASP A 172 -7.70 27.13 -4.50
C ASP A 172 -7.61 28.60 -4.04
N VAL A 173 -8.09 29.55 -4.86
CA VAL A 173 -8.17 30.98 -4.50
C VAL A 173 -9.01 31.21 -3.25
N VAL A 174 -10.19 30.59 -3.16
CA VAL A 174 -11.08 30.75 -1.99
C VAL A 174 -10.41 30.22 -0.73
N VAL A 175 -9.76 29.07 -0.82
CA VAL A 175 -9.03 28.44 0.29
C VAL A 175 -7.86 29.31 0.75
N ILE A 176 -7.08 29.85 -0.18
CA ILE A 176 -5.95 30.74 0.13
C ILE A 176 -6.44 32.02 0.83
N LEU A 177 -7.51 32.64 0.32
CA LEU A 177 -8.08 33.86 0.91
C LEU A 177 -8.58 33.63 2.34
N ILE A 178 -9.25 32.50 2.61
CA ILE A 178 -9.65 32.11 3.97
C ILE A 178 -8.42 31.93 4.87
N GLY A 179 -7.36 31.26 4.37
CA GLY A 179 -6.12 31.07 5.10
C GLY A 179 -5.40 32.36 5.48
N LYS A 180 -5.41 33.36 4.58
CA LYS A 180 -4.74 34.65 4.78
C LYS A 180 -5.63 35.71 5.45
N TYR A 181 -6.94 35.47 5.56
CA TYR A 181 -7.92 36.43 6.07
C TYR A 181 -7.51 37.10 7.39
N HIS A 182 -7.13 36.32 8.40
CA HIS A 182 -6.75 36.86 9.71
C HIS A 182 -5.44 37.65 9.69
N SER A 183 -4.52 37.32 8.78
CA SER A 183 -3.29 38.09 8.57
C SER A 183 -3.62 39.46 7.96
N LEU A 184 -4.45 39.48 6.92
CA LEU A 184 -4.86 40.71 6.23
C LEU A 184 -5.69 41.62 7.13
N THR A 185 -6.68 41.08 7.83
CA THR A 185 -7.57 41.86 8.70
C THR A 185 -6.91 42.36 9.97
N SER A 186 -5.81 41.74 10.41
CA SER A 186 -5.00 42.28 11.51
C SER A 186 -4.38 43.63 11.17
N GLN A 187 -4.07 43.86 9.89
CA GLN A 187 -3.52 45.12 9.36
C GLN A 187 -4.65 46.05 8.88
N HIS A 188 -5.76 45.49 8.40
CA HIS A 188 -6.90 46.23 7.84
C HIS A 188 -8.23 45.78 8.47
N GLN A 189 -8.55 46.29 9.65
CA GLN A 189 -9.74 45.86 10.43
C GLN A 189 -11.08 46.10 9.72
N MET A 190 -11.15 47.07 8.81
CA MET A 190 -12.35 47.42 8.04
C MET A 190 -12.46 46.65 6.71
N ALA A 191 -11.56 45.71 6.43
CA ALA A 191 -11.56 44.98 5.17
C ALA A 191 -12.76 44.02 5.07
N ALA A 192 -13.61 44.23 4.07
CA ALA A 192 -14.69 43.36 3.65
C ALA A 192 -14.29 42.64 2.35
N ILE A 193 -13.95 41.36 2.45
CA ILE A 193 -13.43 40.56 1.35
C ILE A 193 -14.53 39.63 0.83
N TRP A 194 -14.84 39.77 -0.45
CA TRP A 194 -15.87 38.99 -1.14
C TRP A 194 -15.26 38.17 -2.28
N VAL A 195 -15.85 37.01 -2.57
CA VAL A 195 -15.51 36.24 -3.77
C VAL A 195 -16.74 36.03 -4.64
N ALA A 196 -16.68 36.47 -5.89
CA ALA A 196 -17.61 36.07 -6.95
C ALA A 196 -17.14 34.73 -7.54
N PHE A 197 -17.72 33.63 -7.06
CA PHE A 197 -17.31 32.27 -7.34
C PHE A 197 -18.21 31.58 -8.37
N GLY A 198 -17.62 30.70 -9.20
CA GLY A 198 -18.34 29.85 -10.14
C GLY A 198 -18.81 30.53 -11.44
N THR A 199 -19.64 29.84 -12.22
CA THR A 199 -20.20 30.34 -13.49
C THR A 199 -21.65 29.89 -13.67
N GLY A 200 -22.41 30.62 -14.49
CA GLY A 200 -23.79 30.27 -14.86
C GLY A 200 -24.69 30.05 -13.64
N LYS A 201 -25.36 28.90 -13.58
CA LYS A 201 -26.28 28.53 -12.48
C LYS A 201 -25.60 28.33 -11.13
N ASN A 202 -24.30 28.07 -11.13
CA ASN A 202 -23.51 27.83 -9.91
C ASN A 202 -22.79 29.11 -9.44
N PHE A 203 -23.08 30.26 -10.06
CA PHE A 203 -22.49 31.53 -9.66
C PHE A 203 -23.03 31.97 -8.30
N MET A 204 -22.13 32.34 -7.38
CA MET A 204 -22.48 32.85 -6.07
C MET A 204 -21.46 33.85 -5.53
N TYR A 205 -21.91 34.70 -4.62
CA TYR A 205 -21.04 35.56 -3.82
C TYR A 205 -20.77 34.88 -2.47
N LEU A 206 -19.49 34.76 -2.14
CA LEU A 206 -19.01 34.27 -0.86
C LEU A 206 -18.50 35.45 -0.04
N ASP A 207 -19.04 35.61 1.17
CA ASP A 207 -18.54 36.52 2.18
C ASP A 207 -17.42 35.83 2.96
N ILE A 208 -16.16 36.19 2.67
CA ILE A 208 -15.01 35.55 3.32
C ILE A 208 -14.95 35.93 4.80
N ASN A 209 -15.40 37.13 5.17
CA ASN A 209 -15.46 37.57 6.56
C ASN A 209 -16.42 36.68 7.36
N ALA A 210 -17.64 36.47 6.85
CA ALA A 210 -18.62 35.62 7.50
C ALA A 210 -18.16 34.15 7.61
N ILE A 211 -17.52 33.62 6.56
CA ILE A 211 -16.95 32.27 6.57
C ILE A 211 -15.86 32.14 7.64
N CYS A 212 -14.91 33.08 7.68
CA CYS A 212 -13.81 33.03 8.64
C CYS A 212 -14.29 33.26 10.08
N TYR A 213 -15.32 34.10 10.28
CA TYR A 213 -15.96 34.27 11.57
C TYR A 213 -16.60 32.96 12.06
N ALA A 214 -17.30 32.24 11.18
CA ALA A 214 -17.93 30.95 11.51
C ALA A 214 -16.91 29.82 11.74
N LEU A 215 -15.79 29.81 11.01
CA LEU A 215 -14.73 28.81 11.17
C LEU A 215 -13.83 29.08 12.39
N GLY A 216 -13.63 30.35 12.73
CA GLY A 216 -12.64 30.78 13.72
C GLY A 216 -11.21 30.79 13.17
N LYS A 217 -10.31 31.48 13.88
CA LYS A 217 -8.92 31.73 13.43
C LYS A 217 -8.17 30.45 13.10
N ASP A 218 -8.16 29.50 14.02
CA ASP A 218 -7.32 28.30 13.90
C ASP A 218 -7.74 27.42 12.72
N ARG A 219 -9.04 27.27 12.45
CA ARG A 219 -9.51 26.48 11.29
C ARG A 219 -9.32 27.21 9.98
N SER A 220 -9.54 28.53 9.96
CA SER A 220 -9.30 29.36 8.78
C SER A 220 -7.82 29.26 8.36
N THR A 221 -6.89 29.44 9.29
CA THR A 221 -5.44 29.34 9.03
C THR A 221 -5.03 27.92 8.62
N ALA A 222 -5.61 26.86 9.21
CA ALA A 222 -5.32 25.48 8.87
C ALA A 222 -5.84 25.03 7.49
N LEU A 223 -6.83 25.74 6.94
CA LEU A 223 -7.57 25.28 5.75
C LEU A 223 -6.71 25.03 4.50
N PRO A 224 -5.71 25.87 4.16
CA PRO A 224 -4.85 25.61 3.01
C PRO A 224 -4.03 24.31 3.16
N MET A 225 -3.47 24.04 4.35
CA MET A 225 -2.76 22.79 4.61
C MET A 225 -3.69 21.59 4.57
N PHE A 226 -4.90 21.70 5.13
CA PHE A 226 -5.93 20.66 5.00
C PHE A 226 -6.26 20.38 3.52
N HIS A 227 -6.41 21.44 2.71
CA HIS A 227 -6.76 21.31 1.31
C HIS A 227 -5.65 20.67 0.49
N SER A 228 -4.38 21.07 0.67
CA SER A 228 -3.25 20.44 0.00
C SER A 228 -3.03 19.00 0.48
N PHE A 229 -3.23 18.71 1.76
CA PHE A 229 -3.07 17.36 2.32
C PHE A 229 -4.11 16.37 1.79
N THR A 230 -5.32 16.85 1.53
CA THR A 230 -6.44 15.99 1.09
C THR A 230 -6.63 15.96 -0.42
N GLY A 231 -5.71 16.59 -1.17
CA GLY A 231 -5.61 16.57 -2.63
C GLY A 231 -6.02 17.90 -3.27
N CYS A 232 -5.13 18.47 -4.07
CA CYS A 232 -5.36 19.65 -4.91
C CYS A 232 -4.69 19.44 -6.29
N ASP A 233 -4.40 20.52 -7.02
CA ASP A 233 -3.82 20.43 -8.36
C ASP A 233 -2.42 19.76 -8.41
N THR A 234 -1.64 19.84 -7.32
CA THR A 234 -0.27 19.28 -7.23
C THR A 234 -0.16 18.07 -6.32
N THR A 235 -1.19 17.74 -5.54
CA THR A 235 -1.19 16.62 -4.60
C THR A 235 -2.34 15.67 -4.87
N SER A 236 -2.11 14.37 -4.71
CA SER A 236 -3.15 13.37 -4.92
C SER A 236 -4.23 13.42 -3.83
N ALA A 237 -5.47 13.10 -4.18
CA ALA A 237 -6.50 12.82 -3.19
C ALA A 237 -6.37 11.39 -2.62
N PHE A 238 -6.87 11.19 -1.40
CA PHE A 238 -6.99 9.85 -0.83
C PHE A 238 -8.07 9.06 -1.58
N PHE A 239 -7.74 7.82 -1.99
CA PHE A 239 -8.62 7.02 -2.84
C PHE A 239 -9.98 6.75 -2.17
N GLY A 240 -11.06 7.05 -2.89
CA GLY A 240 -12.43 6.89 -2.38
C GLY A 240 -12.82 7.85 -1.26
N LYS A 241 -12.03 8.90 -0.99
CA LYS A 241 -12.28 9.89 0.08
C LYS A 241 -12.51 11.27 -0.51
N GLY A 242 -13.76 11.72 -0.52
CA GLY A 242 -14.11 13.08 -0.93
C GLY A 242 -13.85 14.11 0.18
N LYS A 243 -13.63 15.38 -0.18
CA LYS A 243 -13.39 16.48 0.78
C LYS A 243 -14.42 16.55 1.90
N LYS A 244 -15.70 16.30 1.61
CA LYS A 244 -16.77 16.29 2.62
C LYS A 244 -16.57 15.20 3.68
N SER A 245 -16.22 13.97 3.28
CA SER A 245 -16.01 12.89 4.25
C SER A 245 -14.75 13.09 5.08
N VAL A 246 -13.72 13.71 4.50
CA VAL A 246 -12.49 14.07 5.21
C VAL A 246 -12.70 15.27 6.15
N TRP A 247 -13.56 16.23 5.78
CA TRP A 247 -13.99 17.32 6.66
C TRP A 247 -14.72 16.80 7.90
N GLU A 248 -15.60 15.80 7.73
CA GLU A 248 -16.23 15.13 8.86
C GLU A 248 -15.22 14.39 9.75
N ALA A 249 -14.16 13.82 9.17
CA ALA A 249 -13.07 13.23 9.95
C ALA A 249 -12.33 14.32 10.75
N TRP A 250 -12.15 15.51 10.20
CA TRP A 250 -11.51 16.63 10.90
C TRP A 250 -12.39 17.15 12.05
N ASN A 251 -13.72 17.16 11.87
CA ASN A 251 -14.64 17.43 12.97
C ASN A 251 -14.56 16.39 14.09
N ALA A 252 -14.25 15.14 13.78
CA ALA A 252 -14.11 14.07 14.77
C ALA A 252 -12.74 14.05 15.46
N TYR A 253 -11.73 14.70 14.88
CA TYR A 253 -10.36 14.75 15.41
C TYR A 253 -9.81 16.16 15.23
N VAL A 254 -10.12 17.03 16.18
CA VAL A 254 -9.82 18.46 16.12
C VAL A 254 -8.35 18.75 16.40
N GLU A 255 -7.65 17.83 17.06
CA GLU A 255 -6.24 17.92 17.46
C GLU A 255 -5.31 18.05 16.25
N VAL A 256 -5.68 17.50 15.08
CA VAL A 256 -4.91 17.68 13.83
C VAL A 256 -4.80 19.15 13.40
N THR A 257 -5.70 20.01 13.86
CA THR A 257 -5.65 21.46 13.58
C THR A 257 -4.32 22.06 14.05
N GLU A 258 -3.76 21.56 15.15
CA GLU A 258 -2.44 21.99 15.64
C GLU A 258 -1.35 21.74 14.60
N ALA A 259 -1.31 20.53 14.02
CA ALA A 259 -0.34 20.18 12.99
C ALA A 259 -0.52 21.05 11.74
N PHE A 260 -1.76 21.24 11.28
CA PHE A 260 -2.03 22.10 10.12
C PHE A 260 -1.57 23.53 10.35
N ASN A 261 -1.85 24.12 11.52
CA ASN A 261 -1.42 25.48 11.84
C ASN A 261 0.10 25.60 11.99
N ASN A 262 0.76 24.64 12.63
CA ASN A 262 2.23 24.64 12.74
C ASN A 262 2.88 24.62 11.36
N LEU A 263 2.38 23.79 10.44
CA LEU A 263 2.89 23.70 9.06
C LEU A 263 2.60 24.96 8.24
N MET A 264 1.48 25.63 8.48
CA MET A 264 1.16 26.91 7.83
C MET A 264 2.01 28.07 8.36
N ASN A 265 2.35 28.06 9.65
CA ASN A 265 3.20 29.07 10.27
C ASN A 265 4.69 28.87 9.98
N HIS A 266 5.10 27.67 9.56
CA HIS A 266 6.47 27.34 9.17
C HIS A 266 6.50 26.78 7.75
N PRO A 267 6.41 27.65 6.72
CA PRO A 267 6.41 27.23 5.32
C PRO A 267 7.63 26.37 4.98
N TYR A 268 7.41 25.30 4.22
CA TYR A 268 8.46 24.36 3.78
C TYR A 268 9.17 23.62 4.94
N MET A 269 8.55 23.53 6.12
CA MET A 269 9.07 22.73 7.22
C MET A 269 9.33 21.28 6.77
N THR A 270 10.53 20.76 7.08
CA THR A 270 10.83 19.35 6.82
C THR A 270 10.12 18.48 7.84
N VAL A 271 9.29 17.56 7.35
CA VAL A 271 8.50 16.63 8.17
C VAL A 271 9.19 15.28 8.20
N THR A 272 9.26 14.65 9.38
CA THR A 272 9.79 13.29 9.57
C THR A 272 8.78 12.44 10.32
N VAL A 273 8.94 11.11 10.27
CA VAL A 273 8.00 10.18 10.94
C VAL A 273 7.87 10.41 12.44
N ASN A 274 8.94 10.90 13.08
CA ASN A 274 9.00 11.07 14.53
C ASN A 274 8.51 12.44 15.01
N CYS A 275 8.21 13.38 14.11
CA CYS A 275 7.75 14.71 14.52
C CYS A 275 6.26 14.70 14.88
N LYS A 276 5.87 15.57 15.80
CA LYS A 276 4.51 15.67 16.34
C LYS A 276 3.49 15.92 15.22
N GLU A 277 3.82 16.78 14.27
CA GLU A 277 2.97 17.14 13.15
C GLU A 277 2.63 15.91 12.31
N PHE A 278 3.63 15.07 12.00
CA PHE A 278 3.39 13.85 11.22
C PHE A 278 2.56 12.84 11.99
N GLN A 279 2.79 12.65 13.29
CA GLN A 279 2.01 11.73 14.12
C GLN A 279 0.53 12.12 14.16
N LEU A 280 0.24 13.43 14.29
CA LEU A 280 -1.13 13.94 14.22
C LEU A 280 -1.76 13.71 12.84
N LEU A 281 -1.01 13.92 11.76
CA LEU A 281 -1.48 13.66 10.39
C LEU A 281 -1.65 12.16 10.09
N GLU A 282 -0.81 11.31 10.67
CA GLU A 282 -0.90 9.85 10.58
C GLU A 282 -2.17 9.36 11.25
N ARG A 283 -2.42 9.78 12.50
CA ARG A 283 -3.66 9.52 13.22
C ARG A 283 -4.87 10.03 12.46
N PHE A 284 -4.82 11.25 11.95
CA PHE A 284 -5.90 11.81 11.13
C PHE A 284 -6.19 10.95 9.89
N THR A 285 -5.14 10.45 9.23
CA THR A 285 -5.28 9.55 8.08
C THR A 285 -5.95 8.23 8.48
N VAL A 286 -5.64 7.66 9.66
CA VAL A 286 -6.36 6.49 10.16
C VAL A 286 -7.87 6.77 10.27
N ILE A 287 -8.26 7.92 10.82
CA ILE A 287 -9.65 8.32 11.04
C ILE A 287 -10.40 8.54 9.71
N ILE A 288 -9.72 9.03 8.66
CA ILE A 288 -10.28 9.12 7.30
C ILE A 288 -10.74 7.75 6.76
N TYR A 289 -9.98 6.69 7.07
CA TYR A 289 -10.27 5.34 6.59
C TYR A 289 -11.17 4.52 7.51
N ASN A 290 -11.06 4.76 8.82
CA ASN A 290 -11.87 4.14 9.87
C ASN A 290 -12.07 5.13 11.04
N LYS A 291 -13.19 5.87 11.02
CA LYS A 291 -13.54 6.86 12.06
C LYS A 291 -13.62 6.29 13.48
N LYS A 292 -13.83 4.97 13.64
CA LYS A 292 -13.96 4.30 14.94
C LYS A 292 -12.64 3.69 15.44
N SER A 293 -11.57 3.80 14.66
CA SER A 293 -10.27 3.22 15.03
C SER A 293 -9.64 3.98 16.20
N ASN A 294 -9.04 3.24 17.12
CA ASN A 294 -8.21 3.81 18.21
C ASN A 294 -6.71 3.75 17.89
N LEU A 295 -6.33 3.36 16.67
CA LEU A 295 -4.93 3.20 16.27
C LEU A 295 -4.30 4.51 15.80
N ASP A 296 -3.07 4.77 16.21
CA ASP A 296 -2.34 5.96 15.81
C ASP A 296 -1.56 5.79 14.50
N SER A 297 -1.12 4.55 14.20
CA SER A 297 -0.34 4.28 13.00
C SER A 297 -1.21 3.82 11.81
N VAL A 298 -0.91 4.37 10.63
CA VAL A 298 -1.53 3.89 9.38
C VAL A 298 -1.09 2.48 9.02
N ASN A 299 0.09 2.03 9.44
CA ASN A 299 0.54 0.66 9.20
C ASN A 299 -0.24 -0.35 10.04
N GLU A 300 -0.53 -0.02 11.30
CA GLU A 300 -1.39 -0.85 12.16
C GLU A 300 -2.83 -0.85 11.66
N ALA A 301 -3.36 0.31 11.29
CA ALA A 301 -4.70 0.42 10.71
C ALA A 301 -4.80 -0.33 9.38
N ARG A 302 -3.76 -0.29 8.54
CA ARG A 302 -3.66 -1.13 7.34
C ARG A 302 -3.75 -2.60 7.70
N ARG A 303 -2.97 -3.08 8.68
CA ARG A 303 -2.96 -4.49 9.11
C ARG A 303 -4.36 -4.93 9.57
N GLU A 304 -5.00 -4.13 10.42
CA GLU A 304 -6.35 -4.41 10.92
C GLU A 304 -7.37 -4.44 9.76
N LEU A 305 -7.41 -3.40 8.94
CA LEU A 305 -8.37 -3.29 7.84
C LEU A 305 -8.16 -4.35 6.75
N PHE A 306 -6.91 -4.77 6.51
CA PHE A 306 -6.59 -5.84 5.57
C PHE A 306 -7.07 -7.21 6.04
N SER A 307 -7.16 -7.43 7.36
CA SER A 307 -7.66 -8.69 7.93
C SER A 307 -9.18 -8.86 7.80
N GLN A 308 -9.91 -7.77 7.52
CA GLN A 308 -11.37 -7.77 7.37
C GLN A 308 -11.77 -8.24 5.95
N LYS A 309 -12.64 -9.27 5.85
CA LYS A 309 -12.96 -10.02 4.61
C LYS A 309 -13.49 -9.20 3.42
N ASN A 310 -13.81 -7.91 3.59
CA ASN A 310 -14.50 -7.08 2.57
C ASN A 310 -13.72 -5.84 2.09
N ARG A 311 -12.43 -5.68 2.41
CA ARG A 311 -11.67 -4.49 1.97
C ARG A 311 -10.59 -4.81 0.94
N THR A 312 -10.70 -4.18 -0.22
CA THR A 312 -9.65 -4.18 -1.25
C THR A 312 -8.48 -3.31 -0.82
N MET A 313 -7.29 -3.56 -1.39
CA MET A 313 -6.04 -2.85 -1.07
C MET A 313 -6.11 -1.33 -1.33
N GLU A 314 -6.96 -0.89 -2.25
CA GLU A 314 -7.17 0.53 -2.56
C GLU A 314 -8.03 1.23 -1.50
N ASN A 315 -8.83 0.47 -0.73
CA ASN A 315 -9.76 0.96 0.29
C ASN A 315 -9.19 0.92 1.72
N ILE A 316 -7.87 0.77 1.85
CA ILE A 316 -7.13 0.86 3.10
C ILE A 316 -6.13 2.03 3.06
N PRO A 317 -5.64 2.52 4.22
CA PRO A 317 -4.69 3.63 4.25
C PRO A 317 -3.43 3.36 3.42
N PRO A 318 -2.73 4.43 2.99
CA PRO A 318 -1.38 4.31 2.45
C PRO A 318 -0.41 3.72 3.50
N THR A 319 0.75 3.25 3.05
CA THR A 319 1.85 2.94 3.98
C THR A 319 2.36 4.23 4.63
N GLN A 320 2.96 4.13 5.82
CA GLN A 320 3.52 5.29 6.52
C GLN A 320 4.54 6.07 5.66
N GLU A 321 5.41 5.36 4.92
CA GLU A 321 6.37 6.00 4.01
C GLU A 321 5.67 6.74 2.85
N ALA A 322 4.65 6.13 2.24
CA ALA A 322 3.90 6.79 1.17
C ALA A 322 3.14 8.01 1.69
N LEU A 323 2.61 7.92 2.92
CA LEU A 323 1.99 9.04 3.60
C LEU A 323 2.99 10.17 3.91
N LEU A 324 4.23 9.83 4.31
CA LEU A 324 5.29 10.81 4.54
C LEU A 324 5.62 11.58 3.26
N GLN A 325 5.87 10.86 2.16
CA GLN A 325 6.14 11.51 0.87
C GLN A 325 4.96 12.38 0.40
N HIS A 326 3.73 11.93 0.64
CA HIS A 326 2.52 12.72 0.37
C HIS A 326 2.42 13.98 1.25
N THR A 327 2.73 13.84 2.53
CA THR A 327 2.75 14.95 3.49
C THR A 327 3.76 16.01 3.06
N LEU A 328 4.97 15.61 2.68
CA LEU A 328 6.00 16.53 2.20
C LEU A 328 5.55 17.33 0.98
N ARG A 329 4.86 16.70 0.02
CA ARG A 329 4.28 17.42 -1.14
C ARG A 329 3.19 18.41 -0.72
N ALA A 330 2.34 18.00 0.22
CA ALA A 330 1.28 18.86 0.74
C ALA A 330 1.83 20.07 1.50
N VAL A 331 2.89 19.88 2.30
CA VAL A 331 3.60 20.96 3.00
C VAL A 331 4.26 21.91 2.01
N TYR A 332 4.85 21.40 0.94
CA TYR A 332 5.44 22.25 -0.10
C TYR A 332 4.39 23.16 -0.76
N GLN A 333 3.26 22.58 -1.18
CA GLN A 333 2.15 23.36 -1.76
C GLN A 333 1.56 24.36 -0.76
N ALA A 334 1.35 23.93 0.49
CA ALA A 334 0.85 24.81 1.54
C ALA A 334 1.84 25.95 1.85
N GLY A 335 3.14 25.70 1.77
CA GLY A 335 4.19 26.71 1.93
C GLY A 335 4.11 27.81 0.87
N ILE A 336 3.82 27.46 -0.39
CA ILE A 336 3.54 28.43 -1.47
C ILE A 336 2.32 29.29 -1.10
N TRP A 337 1.25 28.67 -0.61
CA TRP A 337 0.04 29.40 -0.22
C TRP A 337 0.24 30.27 1.04
N ALA A 338 1.05 29.82 2.00
CA ALA A 338 1.34 30.54 3.23
C ALA A 338 2.09 31.86 2.97
N THR A 339 2.98 31.87 1.97
CA THR A 339 3.80 33.03 1.56
C THR A 339 3.16 33.88 0.45
N SER A 340 1.88 33.67 0.15
CA SER A 340 1.15 34.35 -0.93
C SER A 340 0.98 35.87 -0.75
N ASP A 341 1.23 36.41 0.44
CA ASP A 341 1.20 37.85 0.73
C ASP A 341 2.55 38.56 0.55
N HIS A 342 3.58 37.83 0.12
CA HIS A 342 4.87 38.36 -0.30
C HIS A 342 4.93 38.39 -1.83
N CYS A 343 5.47 39.46 -2.41
CA CYS A 343 5.59 39.58 -3.87
C CYS A 343 6.63 38.61 -4.44
N GLU A 344 7.69 38.31 -3.68
CA GLU A 344 8.69 37.30 -4.01
C GLU A 344 8.56 36.09 -3.08
N GLN A 345 8.21 34.92 -3.62
CA GLN A 345 8.04 33.69 -2.86
C GLN A 345 9.35 32.92 -2.71
N LYS A 346 10.22 32.91 -3.74
CA LYS A 346 11.49 32.16 -3.76
C LYS A 346 11.40 30.77 -3.10
N PRO A 347 10.48 29.89 -3.55
CA PRO A 347 10.30 28.58 -2.92
C PRO A 347 11.61 27.77 -3.01
N PRO A 348 11.92 26.93 -2.01
CA PRO A 348 13.05 26.03 -2.10
C PRO A 348 12.86 25.04 -3.26
N THR A 349 13.93 24.32 -3.62
CA THR A 349 13.83 23.22 -4.59
C THR A 349 12.76 22.22 -4.15
N SER A 350 11.98 21.71 -5.09
CA SER A 350 10.99 20.67 -4.80
C SER A 350 11.64 19.31 -4.53
N GLU A 351 12.91 19.11 -4.90
CA GLU A 351 13.66 17.89 -4.59
C GLU A 351 13.70 17.67 -3.06
N GLY A 352 13.34 16.47 -2.62
CA GLY A 352 13.26 16.14 -1.19
C GLY A 352 11.92 16.48 -0.52
N PHE A 353 11.03 17.24 -1.18
CA PHE A 353 9.65 17.45 -0.73
C PHE A 353 8.67 16.43 -1.33
N GLY A 354 9.10 15.17 -1.43
CA GLY A 354 8.32 14.11 -2.08
C GLY A 354 8.23 14.23 -3.60
N TRP A 355 9.13 15.00 -4.21
CA TRP A 355 9.37 15.11 -5.64
C TRP A 355 10.82 14.77 -5.98
N THR A 356 11.02 14.28 -7.20
CA THR A 356 12.34 14.09 -7.79
C THR A 356 12.36 14.54 -9.24
N LEU A 357 13.44 15.18 -9.66
CA LEU A 357 13.62 15.66 -11.03
C LEU A 357 14.19 14.56 -11.94
N GLU A 358 13.45 14.23 -13.00
CA GLU A 358 13.96 13.32 -14.02
C GLU A 358 14.89 14.06 -15.00
N SER A 359 16.21 13.87 -14.86
CA SER A 359 17.23 14.60 -15.61
C SER A 359 17.06 14.58 -17.13
N ALA A 360 16.57 13.45 -17.68
CA ALA A 360 16.40 13.27 -19.12
C ALA A 360 15.27 14.14 -19.71
N THR A 361 14.16 14.29 -18.98
CA THR A 361 12.96 14.98 -19.47
C THR A 361 12.80 16.37 -18.85
N LYS A 362 13.59 16.71 -17.83
CA LYS A 362 13.43 17.89 -16.97
C LYS A 362 12.00 17.99 -16.42
N THR A 363 11.40 16.86 -16.07
CA THR A 363 10.06 16.80 -15.47
C THR A 363 10.11 16.31 -14.05
N TRP A 364 9.30 16.92 -13.20
CA TRP A 364 9.14 16.51 -11.80
C TRP A 364 8.20 15.32 -11.70
N ARG A 365 8.64 14.31 -10.96
CA ARG A 365 7.85 13.11 -10.67
C ARG A 365 7.64 12.97 -9.16
N PRO A 366 6.44 12.60 -8.71
CA PRO A 366 6.20 12.39 -7.29
C PRO A 366 6.92 11.10 -6.85
N VAL A 367 7.60 11.18 -5.71
CA VAL A 367 8.17 10.01 -5.04
C VAL A 367 7.02 9.33 -4.29
N CYS A 368 6.60 8.15 -4.76
CA CYS A 368 5.48 7.44 -4.13
C CYS A 368 5.89 6.76 -2.81
N SER A 369 7.11 6.22 -2.74
CA SER A 369 7.67 5.52 -1.59
C SER A 369 9.15 5.25 -1.85
N ASN A 370 9.99 5.36 -0.80
CA ASN A 370 11.39 4.91 -0.86
C ASN A 370 11.55 3.41 -0.53
N LEU A 371 10.48 2.77 -0.03
CA LEU A 371 10.47 1.34 0.21
C LEU A 371 10.40 0.56 -1.11
N PRO A 372 11.05 -0.62 -1.18
CA PRO A 372 10.93 -1.51 -2.33
C PRO A 372 9.47 -1.93 -2.54
N VAL A 373 9.12 -2.20 -3.80
CA VAL A 373 7.79 -2.68 -4.18
C VAL A 373 7.45 -3.93 -3.36
N ALA A 374 6.19 -4.04 -2.91
CA ALA A 374 5.73 -5.12 -2.05
C ALA A 374 6.13 -6.52 -2.55
N SER A 375 6.10 -6.77 -3.87
CA SER A 375 6.57 -8.02 -4.47
C SER A 375 8.04 -8.33 -4.11
N GLN A 376 8.93 -7.34 -4.26
CA GLN A 376 10.35 -7.49 -3.92
C GLN A 376 10.56 -7.63 -2.40
N ALA A 377 9.81 -6.88 -1.59
CA ALA A 377 9.88 -6.97 -0.13
C ALA A 377 9.38 -8.32 0.38
N CYS A 378 8.25 -8.81 -0.12
CA CYS A 378 7.70 -10.13 0.19
C CYS A 378 8.63 -11.25 -0.26
N SER A 379 9.22 -11.19 -1.46
CA SER A 379 10.23 -12.17 -1.87
C SER A 379 11.45 -12.19 -0.95
N ARG A 380 11.88 -11.02 -0.44
CA ARG A 380 12.97 -10.95 0.55
C ARG A 380 12.53 -11.46 1.92
N LEU A 381 11.30 -11.16 2.36
CA LEU A 381 10.74 -11.64 3.62
C LEU A 381 10.55 -13.15 3.60
N ILE A 382 10.06 -13.73 2.50
CA ILE A 382 9.97 -15.18 2.29
C ILE A 382 11.38 -15.79 2.36
N LYS A 383 12.35 -15.23 1.62
CA LYS A 383 13.76 -15.65 1.70
C LYS A 383 14.37 -15.50 3.10
N TRP A 384 13.95 -14.49 3.85
CA TRP A 384 14.42 -14.23 5.20
C TRP A 384 13.73 -15.11 6.24
N LEU A 385 12.43 -15.38 6.14
CA LEU A 385 11.70 -16.35 6.96
C LEU A 385 12.26 -17.74 6.72
N GLN A 386 12.56 -18.11 5.47
CA GLN A 386 13.28 -19.33 5.12
C GLN A 386 14.65 -19.39 5.83
N LYS A 387 15.44 -18.30 5.80
CA LYS A 387 16.73 -18.23 6.53
C LYS A 387 16.60 -18.16 8.06
N ARG A 388 15.53 -17.54 8.59
CA ARG A 388 15.30 -17.36 10.02
C ARG A 388 14.73 -18.63 10.64
N HIS A 389 13.91 -19.40 9.92
CA HIS A 389 13.61 -20.78 10.33
C HIS A 389 14.91 -21.57 10.47
N VAL A 390 15.81 -21.53 9.49
CA VAL A 390 17.13 -22.18 9.59
C VAL A 390 17.98 -21.64 10.77
N HIS A 391 17.85 -20.36 11.12
CA HIS A 391 18.65 -19.73 12.19
C HIS A 391 18.06 -19.86 13.61
N VAL A 392 16.75 -19.79 13.77
CA VAL A 392 16.02 -20.07 15.03
C VAL A 392 16.20 -21.54 15.39
N TRP A 393 16.19 -22.44 14.40
CA TRP A 393 16.58 -23.84 14.59
C TRP A 393 18.04 -23.98 15.04
N ARG A 394 18.98 -23.21 14.47
CA ARG A 394 20.39 -23.20 14.92
C ARG A 394 20.59 -22.65 16.33
N THR A 395 19.79 -21.69 16.78
CA THR A 395 19.94 -21.03 18.08
C THR A 395 19.19 -21.76 19.20
N MET A 396 18.02 -22.33 18.93
CA MET A 396 17.37 -23.31 19.83
C MET A 396 18.25 -24.56 20.05
N LEU A 397 19.04 -24.97 19.06
CA LEU A 397 20.02 -26.07 19.19
C LEU A 397 21.25 -25.73 20.07
N MET A 398 21.50 -24.46 20.36
CA MET A 398 22.76 -24.01 20.99
C MET A 398 22.61 -23.52 22.44
N GLN A 399 21.39 -23.21 22.93
CA GLN A 399 21.21 -22.45 24.18
C GLN A 399 20.97 -23.25 25.47
N GLU A 400 20.79 -24.59 25.42
CA GLU A 400 20.71 -25.41 26.64
C GLU A 400 21.99 -26.20 26.89
N GLY A 401 22.93 -25.54 27.56
CA GLY A 401 24.20 -26.13 27.96
C GLY A 401 24.83 -25.35 29.11
N ALA A 402 24.36 -25.59 30.33
CA ALA A 402 25.16 -25.51 31.56
C ALA A 402 24.29 -25.95 32.75
N VAL A 403 24.65 -27.07 33.40
CA VAL A 403 24.80 -27.28 34.86
C VAL A 403 25.02 -28.79 35.10
N GLU A 404 26.22 -29.17 35.55
CA GLU A 404 26.55 -30.49 36.10
C GLU A 404 26.15 -30.57 37.58
N VAL A 405 25.48 -31.64 38.05
CA VAL A 405 25.64 -32.23 39.41
C VAL A 405 25.27 -33.73 39.43
N HIS A 406 26.06 -34.51 40.17
CA HIS A 406 26.04 -35.97 40.43
C HIS A 406 24.84 -36.54 41.24
N ILE A 407 24.43 -37.77 40.84
CA ILE A 407 23.98 -38.96 41.61
C ILE A 407 22.80 -38.81 42.61
N THR A 408 21.68 -39.53 42.42
CA THR A 408 21.19 -40.73 43.18
C THR A 408 19.77 -41.12 42.69
N LEU A 409 19.47 -42.42 42.54
CA LEU A 409 18.20 -42.97 42.04
C LEU A 409 16.95 -42.61 42.89
N GLN A 410 15.84 -42.18 42.26
CA GLN A 410 14.51 -42.85 42.23
C GLN A 410 13.40 -41.93 41.63
N LEU A 411 12.98 -42.25 40.40
CA LEU A 411 11.76 -41.91 39.61
C LEU A 411 11.07 -40.53 39.84
N PRO A 412 10.96 -39.69 38.79
CA PRO A 412 9.74 -39.72 37.95
C PRO A 412 9.96 -39.36 36.46
N MET A 413 8.86 -39.51 35.70
CA MET A 413 8.65 -39.16 34.28
C MET A 413 9.37 -37.89 33.81
N GLU A 414 10.16 -37.97 32.73
CA GLU A 414 10.27 -36.92 31.71
C GLU A 414 11.11 -37.43 30.52
N THR A 415 10.39 -37.94 29.54
CA THR A 415 10.83 -38.34 28.21
C THR A 415 11.22 -37.12 27.38
N GLY A 416 12.50 -37.00 26.99
CA GLY A 416 12.88 -35.97 26.02
C GLY A 416 14.38 -35.67 25.84
N TYR A 417 15.31 -36.56 26.24
CA TYR A 417 16.74 -36.28 26.10
C TYR A 417 17.52 -37.49 25.59
N ILE A 418 17.48 -37.71 24.29
CA ILE A 418 18.64 -38.13 23.49
C ILE A 418 18.51 -37.32 22.18
N MET A 419 19.62 -36.98 21.51
CA MET A 419 19.70 -36.46 20.12
C MET A 419 20.15 -34.99 19.94
N LYS A 420 21.31 -34.62 20.51
CA LYS A 420 22.13 -33.49 20.02
C LYS A 420 23.02 -33.96 18.86
N GLY A 421 23.04 -33.18 17.77
CA GLY A 421 24.04 -33.24 16.70
C GLY A 421 23.89 -34.39 15.69
N ASN A 422 23.79 -34.06 14.40
CA ASN A 422 23.76 -35.01 13.26
C ASN A 422 22.56 -35.97 13.14
N ASN A 423 21.53 -35.83 13.97
CA ASN A 423 20.62 -36.92 14.27
C ASN A 423 19.18 -36.85 13.68
N ALA A 424 18.89 -35.94 12.76
CA ALA A 424 17.77 -36.13 11.82
C ALA A 424 18.00 -37.35 10.89
N LYS A 425 19.21 -37.91 10.89
CA LYS A 425 19.57 -39.16 10.22
C LYS A 425 19.11 -40.43 10.93
N LEU A 426 18.49 -40.38 12.12
CA LEU A 426 18.36 -41.58 12.95
C LEU A 426 17.10 -42.45 12.78
N PRO A 427 15.89 -41.96 12.43
CA PRO A 427 14.75 -42.87 12.33
C PRO A 427 14.87 -43.78 11.08
N ALA A 428 15.16 -43.22 9.91
CA ALA A 428 15.04 -43.96 8.66
C ALA A 428 16.05 -45.12 8.42
N PRO A 429 17.35 -45.04 8.80
CA PRO A 429 18.25 -46.18 8.70
C PRO A 429 17.93 -47.26 9.75
N ILE A 430 17.54 -46.89 10.97
CA ILE A 430 17.12 -47.84 12.01
C ILE A 430 15.85 -48.59 11.59
N LEU A 431 14.92 -47.90 10.92
CA LEU A 431 13.68 -48.46 10.40
C LEU A 431 13.88 -49.33 9.14
N SER A 432 14.86 -49.00 8.30
CA SER A 432 15.26 -49.87 7.19
C SER A 432 15.88 -51.18 7.69
N ILE A 433 16.65 -51.12 8.78
CA ILE A 433 17.19 -52.31 9.46
C ILE A 433 16.07 -53.17 10.04
N GLN A 434 15.02 -52.55 10.60
CA GLN A 434 13.84 -53.27 11.07
C GLN A 434 13.05 -53.92 9.93
N GLY A 435 12.89 -53.25 8.79
CA GLY A 435 12.27 -53.85 7.60
C GLY A 435 13.03 -55.09 7.12
N LEU A 436 14.37 -55.03 7.12
CA LEU A 436 15.22 -56.18 6.82
C LEU A 436 15.09 -57.30 7.86
N PHE A 437 15.05 -56.94 9.15
CA PHE A 437 14.83 -57.89 10.24
C PHE A 437 13.47 -58.59 10.10
N ALA A 438 12.40 -57.85 9.77
CA ALA A 438 11.06 -58.39 9.53
C ALA A 438 11.03 -59.36 8.32
N LEU A 439 11.75 -59.02 7.25
CA LEU A 439 11.86 -59.86 6.05
C LEU A 439 12.57 -61.18 6.38
N VAL A 440 13.73 -61.10 7.02
CA VAL A 440 14.53 -62.29 7.37
C VAL A 440 13.81 -63.17 8.37
N THR A 441 13.26 -62.60 9.45
CA THR A 441 12.54 -63.38 10.47
C THR A 441 11.25 -63.99 9.92
N GLY A 442 10.49 -63.27 9.10
CA GLY A 442 9.28 -63.83 8.45
C GLY A 442 9.58 -65.01 7.53
N LEU A 443 10.65 -64.93 6.74
CA LEU A 443 11.09 -66.05 5.89
C LEU A 443 11.65 -67.22 6.72
N PHE A 444 12.38 -66.92 7.80
CA PHE A 444 12.90 -67.92 8.72
C PHE A 444 11.77 -68.67 9.46
N ASP A 445 10.71 -67.97 9.86
CA ASP A 445 9.55 -68.58 10.49
C ASP A 445 8.83 -69.53 9.52
N ILE A 446 8.65 -69.13 8.25
CA ILE A 446 8.09 -70.00 7.20
C ILE A 446 8.96 -71.24 7.00
N TYR A 447 10.27 -71.04 6.86
CA TYR A 447 11.24 -72.13 6.69
C TYR A 447 11.18 -73.13 7.85
N SER A 448 11.23 -72.63 9.08
CA SER A 448 11.19 -73.45 10.30
C SER A 448 9.88 -74.23 10.41
N LEU A 449 8.73 -73.59 10.14
CA LEU A 449 7.42 -74.24 10.16
C LEU A 449 7.22 -75.24 9.01
N SER A 450 7.87 -75.03 7.86
CA SER A 450 7.84 -75.96 6.73
C SER A 450 8.65 -77.23 7.01
N LEU A 451 9.75 -77.11 7.76
CA LEU A 451 10.55 -78.26 8.16
C LEU A 451 9.85 -79.09 9.23
N ALA A 452 9.09 -78.47 10.12
CA ALA A 452 8.32 -79.16 11.18
C ALA A 452 7.03 -79.86 10.67
N GLU A 453 7.02 -80.35 9.43
CA GLU A 453 5.89 -81.07 8.85
C GLU A 453 5.72 -82.47 9.51
N PRO A 454 4.50 -82.87 9.94
CA PRO A 454 4.28 -84.13 10.63
C PRO A 454 4.75 -85.33 9.78
N GLY A 455 5.68 -86.12 10.33
CA GLY A 455 6.26 -87.29 9.66
C GLY A 455 7.65 -87.06 9.03
N SER A 456 8.20 -85.85 9.13
CA SER A 456 9.59 -85.58 8.74
C SER A 456 10.58 -86.17 9.76
N SER A 457 11.66 -86.80 9.29
CA SER A 457 12.79 -87.24 10.12
C SER A 457 13.98 -86.32 9.85
N HIS A 458 14.51 -85.69 10.89
CA HIS A 458 15.60 -84.73 10.77
C HIS A 458 16.86 -85.23 11.47
N TYR A 459 17.96 -85.30 10.73
CA TYR A 459 19.30 -85.44 11.29
C TYR A 459 19.86 -84.03 11.50
N GLY A 460 20.06 -83.67 12.76
CA GLY A 460 20.49 -82.33 13.15
C GLY A 460 21.89 -82.01 12.63
N PHE A 461 21.96 -81.17 11.61
CA PHE A 461 23.04 -80.20 11.44
C PHE A 461 22.47 -78.95 10.78
N TYR A 462 22.54 -77.83 11.51
CA TYR A 462 22.85 -76.44 11.10
C TYR A 462 22.25 -75.47 12.14
N LEU A 463 23.11 -75.00 13.06
CA LEU A 463 22.97 -73.91 14.06
C LEU A 463 21.80 -73.86 15.08
N PHE A 464 20.59 -74.36 14.81
CA PHE A 464 19.44 -74.26 15.73
C PHE A 464 18.73 -75.62 15.89
N SER A 465 18.38 -76.01 17.13
CA SER A 465 17.48 -77.17 17.35
C SER A 465 16.06 -76.78 16.91
N TYR A 466 15.36 -77.62 16.14
CA TYR A 466 14.00 -77.35 15.65
C TYR A 466 12.91 -77.71 16.66
N ASP A 467 13.28 -78.13 17.88
CA ASP A 467 12.34 -78.54 18.92
C ASP A 467 11.43 -77.40 19.42
N PHE A 468 11.75 -76.13 19.08
CA PHE A 468 10.93 -74.97 19.44
C PHE A 468 9.78 -74.69 18.47
N VAL A 469 9.69 -75.38 17.34
CA VAL A 469 8.67 -75.10 16.30
C VAL A 469 7.34 -75.74 16.66
N TYR A 470 6.22 -75.02 16.45
CA TYR A 470 4.89 -75.52 16.72
C TYR A 470 4.55 -76.72 15.82
N ALA A 471 4.53 -77.93 16.40
CA ALA A 471 4.20 -79.19 15.74
C ALA A 471 2.77 -79.69 16.03
N GLY A 472 1.89 -78.80 16.54
CA GLY A 472 0.52 -79.13 16.92
C GLY A 472 -0.46 -79.15 15.75
N ASN A 473 -1.60 -78.48 15.91
CA ASN A 473 -2.68 -78.45 14.90
C ASN A 473 -2.25 -77.85 13.55
N LEU A 474 -2.54 -78.55 12.44
CA LEU A 474 -2.24 -78.12 11.06
C LEU A 474 -2.75 -76.71 10.73
N ASN A 475 -3.97 -76.35 11.15
CA ASN A 475 -4.56 -75.04 10.87
C ASN A 475 -3.79 -73.90 11.54
N VAL A 476 -3.30 -74.17 12.75
CA VAL A 476 -2.52 -73.20 13.54
C VAL A 476 -1.15 -73.00 12.92
N ARG A 477 -0.49 -74.08 12.45
CA ARG A 477 0.76 -74.02 11.69
C ARG A 477 0.62 -73.21 10.40
N ASN A 478 -0.41 -73.51 9.61
CA ASN A 478 -0.68 -72.78 8.35
C ASN A 478 -0.95 -71.29 8.60
N SER A 479 -1.62 -70.95 9.70
CA SER A 479 -1.86 -69.56 10.10
C SER A 479 -0.56 -68.83 10.47
N LEU A 480 0.35 -69.49 11.20
CA LEU A 480 1.66 -68.93 11.53
C LEU A 480 2.54 -68.74 10.27
N MET A 481 2.49 -69.67 9.32
CA MET A 481 3.18 -69.53 8.03
C MET A 481 2.63 -68.35 7.21
N LEU A 482 1.30 -68.18 7.18
CA LEU A 482 0.66 -67.03 6.54
C LEU A 482 1.11 -65.71 7.22
N PHE A 483 1.21 -65.70 8.54
CA PHE A 483 1.66 -64.52 9.28
C PHE A 483 3.12 -64.17 9.01
N GLY A 484 3.99 -65.17 8.89
CA GLY A 484 5.37 -64.99 8.43
C GLY A 484 5.44 -64.41 7.01
N GLY A 485 4.55 -64.86 6.11
CA GLY A 485 4.47 -64.38 4.73
C GLY A 485 4.05 -62.91 4.62
N ILE A 486 2.97 -62.53 5.29
CA ILE A 486 2.48 -61.13 5.33
C ILE A 486 3.52 -60.22 5.99
N THR A 487 4.16 -60.72 7.05
CA THR A 487 5.25 -60.05 7.73
C THR A 487 6.45 -59.79 6.82
N ALA A 488 6.86 -60.77 6.02
CA ALA A 488 7.96 -60.65 5.08
C ALA A 488 7.64 -59.62 3.98
N ALA A 489 6.43 -59.68 3.43
CA ALA A 489 5.95 -58.69 2.46
C ALA A 489 5.91 -57.27 3.04
N GLY A 490 5.39 -57.11 4.26
CA GLY A 490 5.37 -55.84 4.96
C GLY A 490 6.77 -55.28 5.26
N GLY A 491 7.72 -56.16 5.61
CA GLY A 491 9.13 -55.79 5.78
C GLY A 491 9.74 -55.21 4.50
N LEU A 492 9.47 -55.83 3.34
CA LEU A 492 9.91 -55.31 2.04
C LEU A 492 9.28 -53.95 1.72
N SER A 493 7.98 -53.79 1.95
CA SER A 493 7.29 -52.50 1.75
C SER A 493 7.85 -51.39 2.65
N LEU A 494 8.21 -51.70 3.90
CA LEU A 494 8.86 -50.75 4.80
C LEU A 494 10.24 -50.33 4.31
N ILE A 495 11.03 -51.24 3.75
CA ILE A 495 12.35 -50.90 3.18
C ILE A 495 12.18 -49.91 2.02
N VAL A 496 11.29 -50.21 1.08
CA VAL A 496 11.05 -49.34 -0.09
C VAL A 496 10.57 -47.96 0.33
N THR A 497 9.56 -47.90 1.19
CA THR A 497 9.01 -46.62 1.65
C THR A 497 9.99 -45.84 2.51
N SER A 498 10.86 -46.50 3.28
CA SER A 498 11.90 -45.83 4.08
C SER A 498 12.99 -45.18 3.20
N VAL A 499 13.31 -45.79 2.06
CA VAL A 499 14.19 -45.17 1.05
C VAL A 499 13.55 -43.94 0.42
N LEU A 500 12.24 -43.98 0.12
CA LEU A 500 11.51 -42.82 -0.39
C LEU A 500 11.46 -41.68 0.63
N LEU A 501 11.25 -42.00 1.91
CA LEU A 501 11.31 -41.03 3.01
C LEU A 501 12.69 -40.36 3.10
N LEU A 502 13.78 -41.14 3.02
CA LEU A 502 15.15 -40.60 3.02
C LEU A 502 15.42 -39.65 1.85
N GLN A 503 14.89 -39.97 0.67
CA GLN A 503 15.00 -39.09 -0.50
C GLN A 503 14.22 -37.78 -0.33
N GLY A 504 13.05 -37.83 0.31
CA GLY A 504 12.27 -36.64 0.69
C GLY A 504 13.03 -35.75 1.67
N LEU A 505 13.51 -36.32 2.78
CA LEU A 505 14.25 -35.60 3.82
C LEU A 505 15.61 -35.04 3.33
N ARG A 506 16.24 -35.67 2.33
CA ARG A 506 17.51 -35.18 1.76
C ARG A 506 17.31 -33.95 0.89
N LYS A 507 16.25 -33.90 0.07
CA LYS A 507 15.96 -32.74 -0.80
C LYS A 507 15.66 -31.48 0.01
N GLU A 508 15.08 -31.61 1.20
CA GLU A 508 14.84 -30.50 2.12
C GLU A 508 16.14 -29.76 2.53
N ASN A 509 17.25 -30.49 2.70
CA ASN A 509 18.53 -29.93 3.11
C ASN A 509 19.27 -29.18 1.99
N GLU A 510 18.87 -29.35 0.73
CA GLU A 510 19.51 -28.76 -0.46
C GLU A 510 18.67 -27.61 -1.08
N MET A 511 17.60 -27.16 -0.42
CA MET A 511 16.47 -26.57 -1.15
C MET A 511 16.63 -25.11 -1.61
N CYS A 512 16.38 -24.94 -2.92
CA CYS A 512 15.87 -23.75 -3.58
C CYS A 512 14.56 -24.11 -4.32
N LEU A 513 13.50 -23.33 -4.07
CA LEU A 513 12.30 -23.05 -4.89
C LEU A 513 11.09 -24.03 -4.96
N ASP A 514 9.92 -23.43 -4.70
CA ASP A 514 8.47 -23.72 -4.84
C ASP A 514 7.95 -25.01 -5.52
N LEU A 515 8.64 -25.58 -6.52
CA LEU A 515 8.16 -26.79 -7.20
C LEU A 515 8.40 -28.08 -6.39
N SER A 516 9.12 -27.97 -5.28
CA SER A 516 9.61 -29.10 -4.47
C SER A 516 8.76 -29.39 -3.23
N LEU A 517 7.93 -28.47 -2.75
CA LEU A 517 7.09 -28.70 -1.55
C LEU A 517 6.02 -29.77 -1.81
N GLN A 518 5.31 -29.65 -2.94
CA GLN A 518 4.33 -30.67 -3.35
C GLN A 518 5.00 -32.03 -3.67
N GLU A 519 6.24 -32.02 -4.19
CA GLU A 519 7.01 -33.24 -4.44
C GLU A 519 7.45 -33.93 -3.14
N ASN A 520 7.69 -33.16 -2.07
CA ASN A 520 8.06 -33.69 -0.76
C ASN A 520 6.85 -34.25 -0.01
N GLU A 521 5.68 -33.60 -0.05
CA GLU A 521 4.43 -34.11 0.54
C GLU A 521 4.08 -35.52 0.00
N MET A 522 4.21 -35.73 -1.32
CA MET A 522 3.96 -37.03 -1.96
C MET A 522 4.92 -38.15 -1.51
N ARG A 523 6.09 -37.81 -0.95
CA ARG A 523 7.12 -38.80 -0.58
C ARG A 523 7.04 -39.25 0.88
N LEU A 524 6.49 -38.42 1.76
CA LEU A 524 6.32 -38.76 3.19
C LEU A 524 5.04 -39.60 3.42
N GLU A 525 3.97 -39.30 2.69
CA GLU A 525 2.65 -39.94 2.88
C GLU A 525 2.65 -41.48 2.76
N PRO A 526 3.32 -42.10 1.75
CA PRO A 526 3.31 -43.57 1.62
C PRO A 526 3.97 -44.29 2.81
N TRP A 527 4.99 -43.67 3.41
CA TRP A 527 5.68 -44.23 4.56
C TRP A 527 4.82 -44.20 5.82
N ILE A 528 4.12 -43.08 6.07
CA ILE A 528 3.23 -42.92 7.23
C ILE A 528 2.15 -44.02 7.26
N TRP A 529 1.52 -44.27 6.12
CA TRP A 529 0.50 -45.32 5.99
C TRP A 529 1.09 -46.73 6.09
N CYS A 530 2.19 -47.00 5.40
CA CYS A 530 2.87 -48.30 5.45
C CYS A 530 3.28 -48.66 6.89
N MET A 531 3.84 -47.69 7.61
CA MET A 531 4.30 -47.83 8.99
C MET A 531 3.15 -48.06 9.98
N ALA A 532 2.04 -47.33 9.83
CA ALA A 532 0.84 -47.52 10.66
C ALA A 532 0.25 -48.93 10.48
N VAL A 533 0.03 -49.35 9.23
CA VAL A 533 -0.55 -50.66 8.90
C VAL A 533 0.35 -51.79 9.38
N PHE A 534 1.67 -51.70 9.13
CA PHE A 534 2.62 -52.72 9.56
C PHE A 534 2.68 -52.86 11.09
N THR A 535 2.64 -51.75 11.81
CA THR A 535 2.67 -51.75 13.29
C THR A 535 1.40 -52.35 13.88
N ALA A 536 0.24 -52.04 13.31
CA ALA A 536 -1.03 -52.66 13.68
C ALA A 536 -1.02 -54.18 13.42
N TRP A 537 -0.57 -54.59 12.23
CA TRP A 537 -0.42 -56.00 11.86
C TRP A 537 0.49 -56.75 12.84
N ARG A 538 1.68 -56.22 13.13
CA ARG A 538 2.62 -56.85 14.05
C ARG A 538 2.10 -56.95 15.48
N SER A 539 1.35 -55.95 15.94
CA SER A 539 0.70 -55.99 17.24
C SER A 539 -0.30 -57.16 17.36
N LEU A 540 -1.04 -57.47 16.29
CA LEU A 540 -1.94 -58.62 16.25
C LEU A 540 -1.20 -59.96 16.21
N VAL A 541 -0.17 -60.05 15.36
CA VAL A 541 0.62 -61.28 15.20
C VAL A 541 1.33 -61.68 16.50
N ILE A 542 1.85 -60.71 17.25
CA ILE A 542 2.56 -61.00 18.51
C ILE A 542 1.63 -61.59 19.56
N ILE A 543 0.40 -61.10 19.66
CA ILE A 543 -0.61 -61.59 20.59
C ILE A 543 -0.95 -63.04 20.24
N TYR A 544 -1.24 -63.32 18.96
CA TYR A 544 -1.55 -64.67 18.51
C TYR A 544 -0.38 -65.64 18.73
N ALA A 545 0.84 -65.25 18.35
CA ALA A 545 2.04 -66.08 18.50
C ALA A 545 2.34 -66.36 19.98
N SER A 546 2.11 -65.41 20.89
CA SER A 546 2.31 -65.60 22.33
C SER A 546 1.33 -66.60 22.98
N ILE A 547 0.15 -66.78 22.37
CA ILE A 547 -0.87 -67.74 22.85
C ILE A 547 -0.57 -69.14 22.33
N VAL A 548 -0.16 -69.23 21.06
CA VAL A 548 -0.02 -70.50 20.34
C VAL A 548 1.34 -71.17 20.55
N ASN A 549 2.41 -70.39 20.61
CA ASN A 549 3.76 -70.93 20.78
C ASN A 549 4.06 -71.18 22.26
N ASP A 550 4.82 -72.23 22.54
CA ASP A 550 5.25 -72.53 23.89
C ASP A 550 6.32 -71.52 24.34
N MET A 551 5.99 -70.72 25.35
CA MET A 551 6.88 -69.71 25.91
C MET A 551 7.98 -70.32 26.79
N VAL A 552 8.11 -71.64 26.92
CA VAL A 552 9.26 -72.29 27.58
C VAL A 552 10.54 -72.13 26.75
N PHE A 553 10.42 -72.01 25.42
CA PHE A 553 11.58 -71.87 24.54
C PHE A 553 12.10 -70.43 24.51
N THR A 554 13.40 -70.27 24.78
CA THR A 554 14.11 -68.98 24.79
C THR A 554 13.92 -68.17 23.51
N TYR A 555 13.82 -68.83 22.34
CA TYR A 555 13.58 -68.15 21.06
C TYR A 555 12.28 -67.34 21.05
N HIS A 556 11.17 -67.96 21.49
CA HIS A 556 9.86 -67.31 21.48
C HIS A 556 9.77 -66.15 22.48
N ILE A 557 10.36 -66.32 23.67
CA ILE A 557 10.49 -65.26 24.67
C ILE A 557 11.27 -64.07 24.09
N LEU A 558 12.45 -64.34 23.50
CA LEU A 558 13.33 -63.31 22.94
C LEU A 558 12.63 -62.55 21.80
N MET A 559 12.01 -63.28 20.87
CA MET A 559 11.30 -62.68 19.74
C MET A 559 10.11 -61.84 20.20
N CYS A 560 9.35 -62.30 21.20
CA CYS A 560 8.25 -61.54 21.77
C CYS A 560 8.75 -60.21 22.38
N LEU A 561 9.79 -60.24 23.22
CA LEU A 561 10.36 -59.03 23.82
C LEU A 561 10.93 -58.07 22.77
N LEU A 562 11.63 -58.59 21.76
CA LEU A 562 12.18 -57.77 20.67
C LEU A 562 11.08 -57.09 19.85
N TRP A 563 10.01 -57.81 19.51
CA TRP A 563 8.90 -57.23 18.75
C TRP A 563 8.09 -56.21 19.56
N ILE A 564 7.96 -56.36 20.88
CA ILE A 564 7.37 -55.33 21.75
C ILE A 564 8.19 -54.03 21.67
N LEU A 565 9.52 -54.12 21.77
CA LEU A 565 10.40 -52.95 21.66
C LEU A 565 10.29 -52.30 20.28
N PHE A 566 10.24 -53.10 19.21
CA PHE A 566 10.04 -52.59 17.86
C PHE A 566 8.69 -51.90 17.66
N ILE A 567 7.60 -52.41 18.24
CA ILE A 567 6.28 -51.77 18.16
C ILE A 567 6.29 -50.40 18.86
N LEU A 568 6.91 -50.29 20.04
CA LEU A 568 7.05 -49.01 20.74
C LEU A 568 7.90 -48.01 19.92
N GLY A 569 9.02 -48.48 19.37
CA GLY A 569 9.86 -47.67 18.46
C GLY A 569 9.10 -47.22 17.21
N ASN A 570 8.23 -48.07 16.67
CA ASN A 570 7.42 -47.74 15.50
C ASN A 570 6.42 -46.63 15.77
N ILE A 571 5.70 -46.72 16.89
CA ILE A 571 4.72 -45.70 17.28
C ILE A 571 5.41 -44.34 17.46
N TYR A 572 6.57 -44.33 18.13
CA TYR A 572 7.37 -43.12 18.28
C TYR A 572 7.81 -42.54 16.92
N ALA A 573 8.38 -43.36 16.04
CA ALA A 573 8.82 -42.92 14.72
C ALA A 573 7.67 -42.40 13.85
N TRP A 574 6.51 -43.05 13.93
CA TRP A 574 5.30 -42.62 13.22
C TRP A 574 4.84 -41.23 13.68
N LEU A 575 4.78 -40.98 15.00
CA LEU A 575 4.38 -39.69 15.56
C LEU A 575 5.31 -38.55 15.11
N VAL A 576 6.63 -38.80 15.13
CA VAL A 576 7.63 -37.80 14.73
C VAL A 576 7.44 -37.40 13.26
N VAL A 577 7.37 -38.37 12.35
CA VAL A 577 7.24 -38.09 10.90
C VAL A 577 5.86 -37.51 10.57
N HIS A 578 4.81 -37.94 11.26
CA HIS A 578 3.47 -37.38 11.09
C HIS A 578 3.39 -35.91 11.53
N SER A 579 4.07 -35.53 12.62
CA SER A 579 4.17 -34.13 13.05
C SER A 579 4.83 -33.25 11.97
N PHE A 580 5.95 -33.72 11.41
CA PHE A 580 6.62 -33.01 10.30
C PHE A 580 5.75 -32.88 9.06
N TYR A 581 5.02 -33.93 8.69
CA TYR A 581 4.09 -33.88 7.57
C TYR A 581 3.00 -32.82 7.75
N HIS A 582 2.43 -32.71 8.96
CA HIS A 582 1.38 -31.72 9.24
C HIS A 582 1.89 -30.27 9.13
N GLU A 583 3.09 -29.97 9.67
CA GLU A 583 3.69 -28.64 9.57
C GLU A 583 3.94 -28.20 8.12
N LEU A 584 4.43 -29.12 7.27
CA LEU A 584 4.66 -28.85 5.85
C LEU A 584 3.35 -28.50 5.13
N CYS A 585 2.26 -29.21 5.41
CA CYS A 585 0.95 -28.94 4.82
C CYS A 585 0.37 -27.57 5.21
N GLU A 586 0.65 -27.07 6.43
CA GLU A 586 0.21 -25.72 6.82
C GLU A 586 1.00 -24.63 6.09
N ILE A 587 2.30 -24.82 5.89
CA ILE A 587 3.15 -23.88 5.16
C ILE A 587 2.73 -23.80 3.69
N SER A 588 2.49 -24.96 3.06
CA SER A 588 1.98 -25.08 1.69
C SER A 588 0.70 -24.26 1.47
N LYS A 589 -0.29 -24.41 2.36
CA LYS A 589 -1.55 -23.66 2.32
C LYS A 589 -1.35 -22.14 2.44
N LEU A 590 -0.41 -21.70 3.28
CA LEU A 590 -0.10 -20.28 3.43
C LEU A 590 0.57 -19.70 2.19
N GLU A 591 1.45 -20.47 1.54
CA GLU A 591 2.09 -20.09 0.29
C GLU A 591 1.08 -19.93 -0.84
N ASP A 592 0.16 -20.88 -1.00
CA ASP A 592 -0.89 -20.81 -2.03
C ASP A 592 -1.80 -19.59 -1.87
N VAL A 593 -2.21 -19.30 -0.63
CA VAL A 593 -3.01 -18.10 -0.33
C VAL A 593 -2.24 -16.81 -0.65
N ALA A 594 -0.93 -16.79 -0.38
CA ALA A 594 -0.08 -15.65 -0.72
C ALA A 594 0.11 -15.50 -2.23
N ARG A 595 0.34 -16.60 -2.95
CA ARG A 595 0.52 -16.65 -4.40
C ARG A 595 -0.72 -16.18 -5.15
N VAL A 596 -1.90 -16.71 -4.82
CA VAL A 596 -3.17 -16.30 -5.42
C VAL A 596 -3.40 -14.80 -5.22
N LYS A 597 -3.15 -14.29 -4.00
CA LYS A 597 -3.26 -12.85 -3.73
C LYS A 597 -2.25 -12.04 -4.55
N MET A 598 -1.03 -12.53 -4.77
CA MET A 598 -0.01 -11.86 -5.59
C MET A 598 -0.28 -11.91 -7.11
N GLU A 599 -0.82 -13.00 -7.64
CA GLU A 599 -1.22 -13.11 -9.05
C GLU A 599 -2.42 -12.23 -9.38
N VAL A 600 -3.36 -12.10 -8.44
CA VAL A 600 -4.41 -11.07 -8.53
C VAL A 600 -3.77 -9.67 -8.55
N MET A 601 -2.71 -9.41 -7.80
CA MET A 601 -2.02 -8.10 -7.84
C MET A 601 -1.27 -7.85 -9.17
N SER A 602 -0.66 -8.87 -9.78
CA SER A 602 0.11 -8.72 -11.03
C SER A 602 -0.80 -8.57 -12.26
N SER A 603 -1.91 -9.30 -12.31
CA SER A 603 -2.91 -9.22 -13.39
C SER A 603 -3.61 -7.85 -13.45
N PHE A 604 -3.89 -7.22 -12.29
CA PHE A 604 -4.42 -5.85 -12.24
C PHE A 604 -3.39 -4.76 -12.60
N SER A 605 -2.10 -5.06 -12.49
CA SER A 605 -1.04 -4.16 -12.93
C SER A 605 -0.88 -4.15 -14.47
N ALA A 606 -1.28 -5.25 -15.13
CA ALA A 606 -1.22 -5.43 -16.57
C ALA A 606 -2.48 -4.91 -17.30
N SER A 607 -3.62 -4.80 -16.62
CA SER A 607 -4.85 -4.21 -17.16
C SER A 607 -4.96 -2.72 -16.87
N ARG A 608 -4.09 -1.91 -17.49
CA ARG A 608 -4.47 -0.51 -17.77
C ARG A 608 -5.64 -0.54 -18.77
N PRO A 609 -6.82 0.02 -18.45
CA PRO A 609 -7.82 0.26 -19.46
C PRO A 609 -7.29 1.39 -20.34
N THR A 610 -6.91 1.06 -21.58
CA THR A 610 -7.01 2.01 -22.68
C THR A 610 -8.49 2.35 -22.84
N THR A 611 -8.88 3.57 -22.45
CA THR A 611 -10.18 4.15 -22.83
C THR A 611 -10.34 4.07 -24.36
N PRO A 612 -11.56 3.84 -24.86
CA PRO A 612 -12.29 4.97 -25.40
C PRO A 612 -13.75 5.02 -24.93
N GLY A 613 -14.24 6.25 -24.79
CA GLY A 613 -15.57 6.52 -24.28
C GLY A 613 -16.69 6.06 -25.19
N THR A 614 -17.84 5.79 -24.58
CA THR A 614 -19.14 6.03 -25.18
C THR A 614 -20.14 6.14 -24.03
N LYS A 615 -20.81 7.28 -23.97
CA LYS A 615 -21.99 7.47 -23.12
C LYS A 615 -23.06 6.50 -23.63
N SER A 616 -23.57 5.64 -22.76
CA SER A 616 -24.86 4.99 -22.99
C SER A 616 -25.94 5.81 -22.29
N ASP A 617 -26.72 6.52 -23.09
CA ASP A 617 -27.99 7.10 -22.69
C ASP A 617 -28.93 5.98 -22.23
N VAL A 618 -29.33 6.01 -20.96
CA VAL A 618 -30.45 5.20 -20.47
C VAL A 618 -31.71 6.05 -20.58
N THR A 619 -32.35 5.95 -21.74
CA THR A 619 -33.74 6.37 -21.96
C THR A 619 -34.67 5.50 -21.12
N THR A 620 -35.23 6.05 -20.05
CA THR A 620 -36.34 5.44 -19.32
C THR A 620 -37.61 5.61 -20.15
N LYS A 621 -38.03 4.54 -20.85
CA LYS A 621 -39.38 4.43 -21.39
C LYS A 621 -40.33 4.12 -20.22
N MET A 622 -41.20 5.07 -19.89
CA MET A 622 -42.49 4.78 -19.26
C MET A 622 -43.51 4.50 -20.37
N ILE A 623 -44.22 3.38 -20.27
CA ILE A 623 -45.49 3.10 -20.95
C ILE A 623 -46.28 2.15 -20.03
N PRO A 624 -47.62 2.22 -19.98
CA PRO A 624 -48.52 3.37 -20.12
C PRO A 624 -49.06 3.87 -18.78
#